data_AF-A0A224YPN7-F1
#
_entry.id   AF-A0A224YPN7-F1
#
_cell.length_a   1.000
_cell.length_b   1.000
_cell.length_c   1.000
_cell.angle_alpha   90.00
_cell.angle_beta   90.00
_cell.angle_gamma   90.00
#
_symmetry.space_group_name_H-M   'P 1'
#
loop_
_entity.id
_entity.type
_entity.pdbx_description
1 polymer ?
#
loop_
_entity_poly.entity_id
_entity_poly.type
_entity_poly.pdbx_seq_one_letter_code
_entity_poly.pdbx_strand_id
1 'polypeptide(L)'
;MLYLYLLSWVATFVQICFSVLAVAAGLYYLAELVEEFTVMTGKIIRILILVTLAIYLGLFAFEDLPMTMIGCGMLSQVMHMLVLRTFPFFQPLFRAFLVSHGACHPEPLPCIQLLF
;
A
#
# COMPACT_ATOMS: atom_id res chain seq x y z
N MET A 1 -8.09 28.49 29.76
CA MET A 1 -8.19 27.53 28.63
C MET A 1 -6.87 26.81 28.30
N LEU A 2 -5.72 27.23 28.85
CA LEU A 2 -4.41 26.59 28.64
C LEU A 2 -4.35 25.12 29.15
N TYR A 3 -4.94 24.84 30.30
CA TYR A 3 -4.87 23.52 30.94
C TYR A 3 -5.48 22.40 30.08
N LEU A 4 -6.70 22.61 29.56
CA LEU A 4 -7.36 21.65 28.67
C LEU A 4 -6.64 21.52 27.32
N TYR A 5 -6.04 22.61 26.82
CA TYR A 5 -5.26 22.59 25.59
C TYR A 5 -3.98 21.74 25.72
N LEU A 6 -3.25 21.89 26.83
CA LEU A 6 -2.09 21.05 27.13
C LEU A 6 -2.47 19.58 27.29
N LEU A 7 -3.57 19.28 27.98
CA LEU A 7 -4.11 17.92 28.12
C LEU A 7 -4.45 17.29 26.77
N SER A 8 -5.07 18.05 25.86
CA SER A 8 -5.39 17.57 24.51
C SER A 8 -4.13 17.21 23.73
N TRP A 9 -3.09 18.06 23.80
CA TRP A 9 -1.83 17.80 23.09
C TRP A 9 -1.15 16.52 23.59
N VAL A 10 -1.10 16.33 24.91
CA VAL A 10 -0.53 15.13 25.54
C VAL A 10 -1.34 13.88 25.17
N ALA A 11 -2.69 13.96 25.21
CA ALA A 11 -3.56 12.85 24.86
C ALA A 11 -3.38 12.42 23.39
N THR A 12 -3.34 13.38 22.46
CA THR A 12 -3.10 13.10 21.04
C THR A 12 -1.74 12.44 20.81
N PHE A 13 -0.68 12.92 21.48
CA PHE A 13 0.65 12.32 21.37
C PHE A 13 0.65 10.85 21.86
N VAL A 14 0.09 10.59 23.04
CA VAL A 14 -0.01 9.23 23.60
C VAL A 14 -0.82 8.32 22.68
N GLN A 15 -1.93 8.82 22.13
CA GLN A 15 -2.78 8.04 21.23
C GLN A 15 -2.06 7.67 19.93
N ILE A 16 -1.28 8.59 19.35
CA ILE A 16 -0.46 8.30 18.18
C ILE A 16 0.59 7.24 18.51
N CYS A 17 1.31 7.38 19.63
CA CYS A 17 2.29 6.37 20.05
C CYS A 17 1.69 4.97 20.19
N PHE A 18 0.52 4.86 20.84
CA PHE A 18 -0.16 3.59 21.00
C PHE A 18 -0.65 3.01 19.66
N SER A 19 -1.16 3.85 18.76
CA SER A 19 -1.56 3.43 17.42
C SER A 19 -0.38 2.89 16.61
N VAL A 20 0.79 3.53 16.69
CA VAL A 20 2.00 3.07 16.01
C VAL A 20 2.46 1.72 16.57
N LEU A 21 2.50 1.56 17.90
CA LEU A 21 2.87 0.29 18.53
C LEU A 21 1.90 -0.84 18.18
N ALA A 22 0.59 -0.56 18.13
CA ALA A 22 -0.42 -1.53 17.75
C ALA A 22 -0.24 -2.01 16.30
N VAL A 23 0.02 -1.07 15.38
CA VAL A 23 0.30 -1.42 13.97
C VAL A 23 1.61 -2.20 13.85
N ALA A 24 2.66 -1.80 14.57
CA ALA A 24 3.95 -2.50 14.57
C ALA A 24 3.83 -3.94 15.09
N ALA A 25 3.12 -4.16 16.20
CA ALA A 25 2.87 -5.49 16.74
C ALA A 25 2.01 -6.34 15.79
N GLY A 26 1.00 -5.75 15.15
CA GLY A 26 0.17 -6.42 14.16
C GLY A 26 0.97 -6.87 12.94
N LEU A 27 1.86 -6.01 12.43
CA LEU A 27 2.74 -6.34 11.30
C LEU A 27 3.77 -7.41 11.66
N TYR A 28 4.33 -7.37 12.87
CA TYR A 28 5.24 -8.40 13.37
C TYR A 28 4.56 -9.77 13.40
N TYR A 29 3.33 -9.84 13.95
CA TYR A 29 2.55 -11.08 13.97
C TYR A 29 2.18 -11.57 12.56
N LEU A 30 1.86 -10.64 11.65
CA LEU A 30 1.60 -10.98 10.25
C LEU A 30 2.84 -11.59 9.58
N ALA A 31 4.04 -11.06 9.85
CA ALA A 31 5.28 -11.55 9.28
C ALA A 31 5.59 -12.99 9.71
N GLU A 32 5.40 -13.31 10.99
CA GLU A 32 5.51 -14.67 11.52
C GLU A 32 4.51 -15.63 10.84
N LEU A 33 3.26 -15.19 10.66
CA LEU A 33 2.25 -15.95 9.90
C LEU A 33 2.64 -16.16 8.43
N VAL A 34 3.26 -15.15 7.80
CA VAL A 34 3.73 -15.24 6.41
C VAL A 34 4.82 -16.28 6.27
N GLU A 35 5.76 -16.34 7.23
CA GLU A 35 6.87 -17.28 7.23
C GLU A 35 6.39 -18.73 7.41
N GLU A 36 5.49 -18.98 8.37
CA GLU A 36 4.94 -20.31 8.66
C GLU A 36 3.95 -20.79 7.57
N PHE A 37 3.10 -19.89 7.04
CA PHE A 37 2.00 -20.23 6.12
C PHE A 37 2.04 -19.47 4.78
N THR A 38 3.20 -19.44 4.11
CA THR A 38 3.41 -18.76 2.82
C THR A 38 2.33 -19.06 1.76
N VAL A 39 1.84 -20.31 1.69
CA VAL A 39 0.82 -20.75 0.72
C VAL A 39 -0.57 -20.18 0.99
N MET A 40 -0.97 -20.03 2.26
CA MET A 40 -2.27 -19.44 2.63
C MET A 40 -2.22 -17.92 2.47
N THR A 41 -1.11 -17.31 2.90
CA THR A 41 -0.86 -15.88 2.74
C THR A 41 -0.94 -15.45 1.27
N GLY A 42 -0.31 -16.19 0.36
CA GLY A 42 -0.38 -15.89 -1.07
C GLY A 42 -1.80 -15.92 -1.65
N LYS A 43 -2.68 -16.80 -1.14
CA LYS A 43 -4.10 -16.83 -1.52
C LYS A 43 -4.85 -15.61 -1.00
N ILE A 44 -4.64 -15.25 0.26
CA ILE A 44 -5.29 -14.10 0.91
C ILE A 44 -4.95 -12.82 0.15
N ILE A 45 -3.66 -12.57 -0.13
CA ILE A 45 -3.25 -11.34 -0.82
C ILE A 45 -3.85 -11.26 -2.23
N ARG A 46 -3.95 -12.38 -2.96
CA ARG A 46 -4.63 -12.40 -4.27
C ARG A 46 -6.11 -12.06 -4.18
N ILE A 47 -6.80 -12.54 -3.13
CA ILE A 47 -8.21 -12.19 -2.88
C ILE A 47 -8.32 -10.69 -2.58
N LEU A 48 -7.44 -10.13 -1.75
CA LEU A 48 -7.44 -8.70 -1.41
C LEU A 48 -7.26 -7.81 -2.66
N ILE A 49 -6.33 -8.16 -3.56
CA ILE A 49 -6.14 -7.45 -4.83
C ILE A 49 -7.39 -7.54 -5.71
N LEU A 50 -8.00 -8.72 -5.80
CA LEU A 50 -9.20 -8.90 -6.62
C LEU A 50 -10.37 -8.07 -6.07
N VAL A 51 -10.53 -8.00 -4.76
CA VAL A 51 -11.51 -7.13 -4.10
C VAL A 51 -11.24 -5.66 -4.41
N THR A 52 -9.98 -5.20 -4.31
CA THR A 52 -9.65 -3.80 -4.65
C THR A 52 -9.87 -3.48 -6.12
N LEU A 53 -9.55 -4.41 -7.02
CA LEU A 53 -9.83 -4.28 -8.45
C LEU A 53 -11.35 -4.19 -8.70
N ALA A 54 -12.16 -5.00 -7.99
CA ALA A 54 -13.61 -4.95 -8.07
C ALA A 54 -14.16 -3.60 -7.57
N ILE A 55 -13.57 -3.00 -6.53
CA ILE A 55 -13.94 -1.66 -6.06
C ILE A 55 -13.61 -0.60 -7.12
N TYR A 56 -12.43 -0.66 -7.77
CA TYR A 56 -12.11 0.26 -8.87
C TYR A 56 -13.08 0.12 -10.06
N LEU A 57 -13.50 -1.11 -10.38
CA LEU A 57 -14.54 -1.39 -11.38
C LEU A 57 -15.91 -0.85 -10.97
N GLY A 58 -16.28 -0.99 -9.70
CA GLY A 58 -17.51 -0.42 -9.17
C GLY A 58 -17.49 1.11 -9.24
N LEU A 59 -16.38 1.72 -8.84
CA LEU A 59 -16.20 3.17 -8.90
C LEU A 59 -16.29 3.69 -10.34
N PHE A 60 -15.71 2.98 -11.30
CA PHE A 60 -15.83 3.29 -12.72
C PHE A 60 -17.27 3.20 -13.25
N ALA A 61 -18.08 2.27 -12.72
CA ALA A 61 -19.46 2.08 -13.19
C ALA A 61 -20.45 3.09 -12.61
N PHE A 62 -20.21 3.58 -11.40
CA PHE A 62 -21.11 4.51 -10.71
C PHE A 62 -20.70 5.98 -10.83
N GLU A 63 -19.41 6.30 -11.04
CA GLU A 63 -18.88 7.66 -11.02
C GLU A 63 -18.13 8.01 -12.32
N ASP A 64 -18.37 9.20 -12.88
CA ASP A 64 -17.64 9.77 -14.03
C ASP A 64 -16.28 10.37 -13.62
N LEU A 65 -15.48 9.60 -12.89
CA LEU A 65 -14.13 10.01 -12.50
C LEU A 65 -13.16 9.94 -13.70
N PRO A 66 -12.15 10.82 -13.77
CA PRO A 66 -11.22 10.86 -14.90
C PRO A 66 -10.52 9.51 -15.10
N MET A 67 -10.68 8.96 -16.31
CA MET A 67 -10.21 7.62 -16.71
C MET A 67 -8.72 7.37 -16.43
N THR A 68 -7.91 8.43 -16.43
CA THR A 68 -6.46 8.38 -16.14
C THR A 68 -6.17 7.98 -14.69
N MET A 69 -6.98 8.45 -13.73
CA MET A 69 -6.79 8.14 -12.30
C MET A 69 -7.18 6.70 -11.99
N ILE A 70 -8.31 6.24 -12.55
CA ILE A 70 -8.76 4.84 -12.41
C ILE A 70 -7.78 3.90 -13.12
N GLY A 71 -7.31 4.26 -14.32
CA GLY A 71 -6.34 3.48 -15.08
C GLY A 71 -5.02 3.28 -14.33
N CYS A 72 -4.50 4.33 -13.68
CA CYS A 72 -3.31 4.24 -12.83
C CYS A 72 -3.54 3.31 -11.62
N GLY A 73 -4.69 3.43 -10.94
CA GLY A 73 -5.08 2.56 -9.84
C GLY A 73 -5.17 1.08 -10.25
N MET A 74 -5.86 0.78 -11.36
CA MET A 74 -5.97 -0.57 -11.89
C MET A 74 -4.60 -1.14 -12.31
N LEU A 75 -3.75 -0.32 -12.95
CA LEU A 75 -2.40 -0.73 -13.35
C LEU A 75 -1.56 -1.12 -12.14
N SER A 76 -1.61 -0.34 -11.05
CA SER A 76 -0.89 -0.66 -9.82
C SER A 76 -1.33 -2.01 -9.22
N GLN A 77 -2.63 -2.32 -9.28
CA GLN A 77 -3.16 -3.60 -8.80
C GLN A 77 -2.69 -4.79 -9.64
N VAL A 78 -2.58 -4.61 -10.97
CA VAL A 78 -1.99 -5.61 -11.86
C VAL A 78 -0.50 -5.84 -11.54
N MET A 79 0.26 -4.77 -11.28
CA MET A 79 1.65 -4.89 -10.86
C MET A 79 1.79 -5.63 -9.52
N HIS A 80 0.84 -5.43 -8.60
CA HIS A 80 0.80 -6.17 -7.34
C HIS A 80 0.60 -7.68 -7.58
N MET A 81 -0.30 -8.08 -8.50
CA MET A 81 -0.43 -9.49 -8.89
C MET A 81 0.85 -10.08 -9.49
N LEU A 82 1.64 -9.28 -10.20
CA LEU A 82 2.90 -9.70 -10.82
C LEU A 82 3.98 -9.96 -9.75
N VAL A 83 4.08 -9.10 -8.73
CA VAL A 83 4.95 -9.31 -7.57
C VAL A 83 4.61 -10.61 -6.83
N LEU A 84 3.32 -10.92 -6.69
CA LEU A 84 2.85 -12.16 -6.05
C LEU A 84 3.12 -13.44 -6.85
N ARG A 85 3.56 -13.34 -8.12
CA ARG A 85 4.00 -14.50 -8.89
C ARG A 85 5.43 -14.93 -8.56
N THR A 86 6.26 -14.03 -8.03
CA THR A 86 7.68 -14.29 -7.70
C THR A 86 7.92 -14.51 -6.20
N PHE A 87 6.85 -14.67 -5.40
CA PHE A 87 6.97 -15.19 -4.03
C PHE A 87 7.70 -16.55 -4.08
N PRO A 88 8.79 -16.81 -3.31
CA PRO A 88 9.28 -16.18 -2.09
C PRO A 88 10.67 -15.50 -2.23
N PHE A 89 11.06 -15.04 -3.43
CA PHE A 89 12.30 -14.30 -3.62
C PHE A 89 11.98 -12.96 -4.30
N PHE A 90 12.09 -11.86 -3.55
CA PHE A 90 11.95 -10.51 -4.09
C PHE A 90 13.16 -10.18 -4.96
N GLN A 91 13.10 -10.55 -6.24
CA GLN A 91 13.96 -9.93 -7.24
C GLN A 91 13.38 -8.53 -7.51
N PRO A 92 14.11 -7.44 -7.21
CA PRO A 92 13.63 -6.09 -7.52
C PRO A 92 13.42 -6.03 -9.03
N LEU A 93 12.15 -6.00 -9.43
CA LEU A 93 11.73 -5.98 -10.82
C LEU A 93 12.01 -4.59 -11.39
N PHE A 94 13.28 -4.31 -11.68
CA PHE A 94 13.76 -3.11 -12.38
C PHE A 94 13.02 -2.87 -13.72
N ARG A 95 12.35 -3.90 -14.25
CA ARG A 95 11.56 -3.85 -15.49
C ARG A 95 10.18 -3.19 -15.35
N ALA A 96 9.57 -3.14 -14.16
CA ALA A 96 8.28 -2.47 -13.97
C ALA A 96 8.42 -0.94 -13.82
N PHE A 97 9.57 -0.46 -13.35
CA PHE A 97 9.87 0.96 -13.21
C PHE A 97 9.99 1.69 -14.56
N LEU A 98 10.49 1.01 -15.61
CA LEU A 98 10.61 1.61 -16.94
C LEU A 98 9.28 1.68 -17.71
N VAL A 99 8.35 0.76 -17.44
CA VAL A 99 7.03 0.76 -18.08
C VAL A 99 6.14 1.88 -17.53
N SER A 100 6.27 2.25 -16.24
CA SER A 100 5.53 3.38 -15.67
C SER A 100 6.05 4.74 -16.13
N HIS A 101 7.35 4.87 -16.40
CA HIS A 101 7.97 6.12 -16.87
C HIS A 101 7.60 6.52 -18.32
N GLY A 102 6.94 5.64 -19.08
CA GLY A 102 6.58 5.90 -20.49
C GLY A 102 5.18 6.49 -20.74
N ALA A 103 4.28 6.48 -19.76
CA ALA A 103 2.86 6.77 -20.03
C ALA A 103 2.24 7.92 -19.22
N CYS A 104 2.93 8.52 -18.24
CA CYS A 104 2.41 9.69 -17.55
C CYS A 104 3.52 10.48 -16.81
N HIS A 105 3.91 11.63 -17.35
CA HIS A 105 4.66 12.67 -16.62
C HIS A 105 4.07 14.04 -17.08
N PRO A 106 3.87 15.06 -16.21
CA PRO A 106 4.86 15.42 -15.20
C PRO A 106 4.37 15.87 -13.82
N GLU A 107 5.00 15.34 -12.76
CA GLU A 107 5.36 16.13 -11.57
C GLU A 107 6.72 15.66 -11.03
N PRO A 108 7.63 16.58 -10.68
CA PRO A 108 9.02 16.26 -10.36
C PRO A 108 9.13 15.84 -8.89
N LEU A 109 9.75 14.70 -8.60
CA LEU A 109 10.28 14.45 -7.25
C LEU A 109 11.72 13.91 -7.30
N PRO A 110 12.68 14.62 -6.68
CA PRO A 110 14.09 14.27 -6.69
C PRO A 110 14.44 13.17 -5.68
N CYS A 111 15.39 12.32 -6.06
CA CYS A 111 16.45 11.72 -5.23
C CYS A 111 16.24 11.61 -3.71
N ILE A 112 15.20 10.89 -3.23
CA ILE A 112 15.14 10.38 -1.85
C ILE A 112 15.03 8.85 -1.88
N GLN A 113 16.13 8.25 -2.30
CA GLN A 113 16.50 6.85 -2.09
C GLN A 113 18.02 6.85 -1.88
N LEU A 114 18.49 7.18 -0.66
CA LEU A 114 19.84 6.80 -0.16
C LEU A 114 20.19 7.27 1.27
N LEU A 115 19.25 7.28 2.22
CA LEU A 115 19.63 7.36 3.65
C LEU A 115 18.54 6.87 4.61
N PHE A 116 18.14 5.60 4.50
CA PHE A 116 17.82 4.65 5.58
C PHE A 116 17.14 3.40 4.99
#